data_AF-A0A955LJ52-F1
#
_entry.id   AF-A0A955LJ52-F1
#
_cell.length_a   1.000
_cell.length_b   1.000
_cell.length_c   1.000
_cell.angle_alpha   90.00
_cell.angle_beta   90.00
_cell.angle_gamma   90.00
#
_symmetry.space_group_name_H-M   'P 1'
#
loop_
_entity.id
_entity.type
_entity.pdbx_description
1 polymer ?
#
loop_
_entity_poly.entity_id
_entity_poly.type
_entity_poly.pdbx_seq_one_letter_code
_entity_poly.pdbx_strand_id
1 'polypeptide(L)' 'MMDNHKFNLLNQMVQEHKSLWRIKNMYLDDAEDCTQCKEFWQGMISDKEQHIEELERLIKAHLE' A
#
# COMPACT_ATOMS: atom_id res chain seq x y z
N MET A 1 8.79 16.83 -19.13
CA MET A 1 7.91 16.72 -17.96
C MET A 1 7.68 15.23 -17.75
N MET A 2 7.85 14.69 -16.54
CA MET A 2 7.40 13.31 -16.30
C MET A 2 5.91 13.27 -16.64
N ASP A 3 5.47 12.32 -17.46
CA ASP A 3 4.05 12.15 -17.75
C ASP A 3 3.29 12.07 -16.42
N ASN A 4 2.26 12.90 -16.26
CA ASN A 4 1.43 12.94 -15.05
C ASN A 4 0.98 11.52 -14.68
N HIS A 5 0.75 10.65 -15.66
CA HIS A 5 0.41 9.26 -15.43
C HIS A 5 1.53 8.47 -14.73
N LYS A 6 2.76 8.52 -15.26
CA LYS A 6 3.92 7.84 -14.67
C LYS A 6 4.23 8.35 -13.26
N PHE A 7 4.15 9.67 -13.07
CA PHE A 7 4.31 10.28 -11.75
C PHE A 7 3.24 9.78 -10.77
N ASN A 8 1.98 9.71 -11.19
CA ASN A 8 0.89 9.25 -10.34
C ASN A 8 1.08 7.79 -9.91
N LEU A 9 1.52 6.91 -10.81
CA LEU A 9 1.80 5.51 -10.48
C LEU A 9 2.91 5.38 -9.43
N LEU A 10 4.04 6.06 -9.65
CA LEU A 10 5.16 6.07 -8.71
C LEU A 10 4.77 6.67 -7.36
N ASN A 11 4.04 7.79 -7.37
CA ASN A 11 3.56 8.42 -6.14
C ASN A 11 2.61 7.51 -5.38
N GLN A 12 1.67 6.84 -6.07
CA GLN A 12 0.74 5.92 -5.43
C GLN A 12 1.48 4.75 -4.77
N MET A 13 2.47 4.16 -5.45
CA MET A 13 3.29 3.08 -4.88
C MET A 13 3.97 3.50 -3.58
N VAL A 14 4.51 4.72 -3.51
CA VAL A 14 5.09 5.27 -2.28
C VAL A 14 4.04 5.41 -1.17
N GLN A 15 2.82 5.85 -1.49
CA GLN A 15 1.76 5.96 -0.49
C GLN A 15 1.33 4.59 0.04
N GLU A 16 1.24 3.58 -0.82
CA GLU A 16 0.89 2.22 -0.38
C GLU A 16 1.96 1.64 0.54
N HIS A 17 3.24 1.73 0.19
CA HIS A 17 4.32 1.28 1.09
C HIS A 17 4.30 2.00 2.44
N LYS A 18 4.11 3.33 2.44
CA LYS A 18 4.03 4.11 3.68
C LYS A 18 2.85 3.68 4.54
N SER A 19 1.68 3.47 3.92
CA SER A 19 0.49 3.04 4.65
C SER A 19 0.63 1.62 5.16
N LEU A 20 1.18 0.70 4.36
CA LEU A 20 1.43 -0.68 4.76
C LEU A 20 2.38 -0.75 5.96
N TRP A 21 3.45 0.03 5.92
CA TRP A 21 4.39 0.12 7.04
C TRP A 21 3.71 0.61 8.32
N ARG A 22 2.90 1.68 8.26
CA ARG A 22 2.16 2.17 9.44
C ARG A 22 1.18 1.15 10.00
N ILE A 23 0.47 0.42 9.14
CA ILE A 23 -0.46 -0.61 9.60
C ILE A 23 0.30 -1.73 10.32
N LYS A 24 1.39 -2.23 9.73
CA LYS A 24 2.19 -3.32 10.28
C LYS A 24 2.94 -2.99 11.57
N ASN A 25 3.38 -1.73 11.74
CA ASN A 25 4.28 -1.35 12.83
C ASN A 25 3.63 -0.44 13.89
N MET A 26 2.40 0.01 13.66
CA MET A 26 1.70 0.90 14.58
C MET A 26 0.24 0.46 14.75
N TYR A 27 -0.56 0.45 13.68
CA TYR A 27 -2.01 0.36 13.85
C TYR A 27 -2.50 -1.01 14.33
N LEU A 28 -1.79 -2.09 13.99
CA LEU A 28 -2.08 -3.42 14.52
C LEU A 28 -1.85 -3.51 16.03
N ASP A 29 -0.80 -2.85 16.53
CA ASP A 29 -0.47 -2.80 17.95
C ASP A 29 -1.44 -1.87 18.69
N ASP A 30 -1.71 -0.69 18.12
CA ASP A 30 -2.67 0.30 18.65
C ASP A 30 -4.11 -0.22 18.71
N ALA A 31 -4.44 -1.30 17.99
CA ALA A 31 -5.76 -1.92 18.03
C ALA A 31 -6.03 -2.73 19.32
N GLU A 32 -5.03 -2.87 20.20
CA GLU A 32 -5.12 -3.53 21.52
C GLU A 32 -5.94 -4.83 21.47
N ASP A 33 -7.08 -4.93 22.15
CA ASP A 33 -7.91 -6.14 22.20
C ASP A 33 -9.09 -6.12 21.20
N CYS A 34 -9.19 -5.10 20.34
CA CYS A 34 -10.24 -5.00 19.33
C CYS A 34 -10.02 -6.02 18.20
N THR A 35 -10.61 -7.20 18.34
CA THR A 35 -10.50 -8.29 17.34
C THR A 35 -10.98 -7.85 15.96
N GLN A 36 -12.14 -7.20 15.88
CA GLN A 36 -12.68 -6.70 14.60
C GLN A 36 -11.74 -5.68 13.94
N CYS A 37 -11.08 -4.82 14.73
CA CYS A 37 -10.13 -3.84 14.21
C CYS A 37 -8.87 -4.52 13.66
N LYS A 38 -8.35 -5.54 14.37
CA LYS A 38 -7.20 -6.33 13.91
C LYS A 38 -7.51 -7.09 12.62
N GLU A 39 -8.68 -7.70 12.52
CA GLU A 39 -9.14 -8.36 11.29
C GLU A 39 -9.22 -7.38 10.13
N PHE A 40 -9.77 -6.18 10.36
CA PHE A 40 -9.79 -5.12 9.35
C PHE A 40 -8.38 -4.72 8.90
N TRP A 41 -7.46 -4.49 9.85
CA TRP A 41 -6.08 -4.14 9.52
C TRP A 41 -5.34 -5.25 8.77
N GLN A 42 -5.61 -6.50 9.10
CA GLN A 42 -5.04 -7.66 8.39
C GLN A 42 -5.57 -7.76 6.95
N GLY A 43 -6.86 -7.45 6.74
CA GLY A 43 -7.43 -7.30 5.39
C GLY A 43 -6.74 -6.19 4.61
N MET A 44 -6.62 -5.01 5.22
CA MET A 44 -5.92 -3.86 4.62
C MET A 44 -4.46 -4.16 4.28
N ILE A 45 -3.75 -4.97 5.06
CA ILE A 45 -2.38 -5.42 4.73
C ILE A 45 -2.40 -6.22 3.41
N SER A 46 -3.30 -7.20 3.31
CA SER A 46 -3.40 -8.08 2.15
C SER A 46 -3.74 -7.29 0.88
N ASP A 47 -4.72 -6.39 0.95
CA ASP A 47 -5.13 -5.55 -0.18
C ASP A 47 -3.98 -4.65 -0.65
N LYS A 48 -3.20 -4.11 0.30
CA LYS A 48 -2.06 -3.23 -0.03
C LYS A 48 -0.91 -3.95 -0.68
N GLU A 49 -0.61 -5.17 -0.25
CA GLU A 49 0.40 -6.01 -0.89
C GLU A 49 0.00 -6.29 -2.35
N GLN A 50 -1.27 -6.62 -2.61
CA GLN A 50 -1.79 -6.80 -3.96
C GLN A 50 -1.71 -5.52 -4.79
N HIS A 51 -2.07 -4.36 -4.23
CA HIS A 51 -1.94 -3.08 -4.91
C HIS A 51 -0.49 -2.73 -5.25
N ILE A 52 0.46 -2.99 -4.35
CA ILE A 52 1.88 -2.76 -4.60
C ILE A 52 2.36 -3.63 -5.76
N GLU A 53 2.01 -4.92 -5.77
CA GLU A 53 2.38 -5.81 -6.88
C GLU A 53 1.82 -5.35 -8.23
N GLU A 54 0.57 -4.88 -8.26
CA GLU A 54 -0.03 -4.36 -9.49
C GLU A 54 0.60 -3.03 -9.91
N LEU A 55 0.87 -2.12 -8.98
CA LEU A 55 1.57 -0.87 -9.25
C LEU A 55 2.97 -1.14 -9.80
N GLU A 56 3.72 -2.10 -9.25
CA GLU A 56 5.01 -2.50 -9.79
C GLU A 56 4.92 -3.00 -11.23
N ARG A 57 3.91 -3.83 -11.55
CA ARG A 57 3.67 -4.30 -12.93
C ARG A 57 3.38 -3.13 -13.87
N LEU A 58 2.48 -2.23 -13.49
CA LEU A 58 2.11 -1.05 -14.28
C LEU A 58 3.30 -0.11 -14.48
N ILE A 59 4.09 0.14 -13.43
CA ILE A 59 5.27 1.01 -13.50
C ILE A 59 6.29 0.44 -14.48
N LYS A 60 6.59 -0.87 -14.42
CA LYS A 60 7.50 -1.53 -15.37
C LYS A 60 7.03 -1.35 -16.82
N ALA A 61 5.75 -1.61 -17.09
CA ALA A 61 5.16 -1.47 -18.43
C ALA A 61 5.19 -0.04 -18.99
N HIS A 62 5.34 0.99 -18.14
CA HIS A 62 5.38 2.40 -18.57
C HIS A 62 6.78 3.05 -18.46
N LEU A 63 7.77 2.36 -17.88
CA LEU A 63 9.16 2.83 -17.78
C LEU A 63 10.12 2.16 -18.78
N GLU A 64 9.70 1.04 -19.37
CA GLU A 64 10.30 0.49 -20.61
C GLU A 64 9.97 1.38 -21.82
#